data_AF-A0A7X8K1W2-F1
#
_entry.id   AF-A0A7X8K1W2-F1
#
_cell.length_a   1.000
_cell.length_b   1.000
_cell.length_c   1.000
_cell.angle_alpha   90.00
_cell.angle_beta   90.00
_cell.angle_gamma   90.00
#
_symmetry.space_group_name_H-M   'P 1'
#
loop_
_entity.id
_entity.type
_entity.pdbx_description
1 polymer ?
#
loop_
_entity_poly.entity_id
_entity_poly.type
_entity_poly.pdbx_seq_one_letter_code
_entity_poly.pdbx_strand_id
1 'polypeptide(L)' 'AMKPIPTLMKPLASVDVATKEPFEAVKERSDVCAVPAASVVGKAVIAPVLANALLEKFGSDNINEIRQAWQNYCDYVREY' A
#
# COMPACT_ATOMS: atom_id res chain seq x y z
N ALA A 1 -5.81 -6.79 -3.45
CA ALA A 1 -5.37 -6.96 -4.85
C ALA A 1 -5.63 -5.67 -5.62
N MET A 2 -4.75 -5.30 -6.57
CA MET A 2 -4.93 -4.10 -7.39
C MET A 2 -5.80 -4.44 -8.61
N LYS A 3 -6.90 -3.69 -8.81
CA LYS A 3 -7.65 -3.73 -10.07
C LYS A 3 -6.81 -3.15 -11.23
N PRO A 4 -7.05 -3.54 -12.50
CA PRO A 4 -6.43 -2.87 -13.64
C PRO A 4 -6.67 -1.37 -13.66
N ILE A 5 -5.78 -0.63 -14.31
CA ILE A 5 -5.92 0.83 -14.43
C ILE A 5 -7.18 1.14 -15.24
N PRO A 6 -8.06 2.04 -14.77
CA PRO A 6 -9.41 2.15 -15.32
C PRO A 6 -9.49 2.69 -16.76
N THR A 7 -8.61 3.63 -17.13
CA THR A 7 -8.63 4.25 -18.45
C THR A 7 -7.87 3.40 -19.45
N LEU A 8 -8.51 3.12 -20.59
CA LEU A 8 -7.99 2.21 -21.62
C LEU A 8 -7.74 2.97 -22.92
N MET A 9 -6.68 2.57 -23.64
CA MET A 9 -6.39 3.14 -24.97
C MET A 9 -7.49 2.87 -26.00
N LYS A 10 -8.24 1.77 -25.81
CA LYS A 10 -9.56 1.53 -26.42
C LYS A 10 -10.62 1.89 -25.38
N PRO A 11 -11.29 3.05 -25.51
CA PRO A 11 -12.28 3.52 -24.54
C PRO A 11 -13.43 2.53 -24.36
N LEU A 12 -14.00 2.54 -23.15
CA LEU A 12 -15.26 1.86 -22.86
C LEU A 12 -16.42 2.85 -23.02
N ALA A 13 -17.62 2.31 -23.20
CA ALA A 13 -18.84 3.11 -23.17
C ALA A 13 -19.00 3.77 -21.80
N SER A 14 -19.39 5.04 -21.82
CA SER A 14 -19.65 5.88 -20.66
C SER A 14 -20.88 6.75 -20.96
N VAL A 15 -21.19 7.68 -20.05
CA VAL A 15 -22.31 8.60 -20.16
C VAL A 15 -21.83 9.99 -19.81
N ASP A 16 -22.18 10.97 -20.64
CA ASP A 16 -21.93 12.37 -20.33
C ASP A 16 -22.81 12.79 -19.14
N VAL A 17 -22.18 13.31 -18.08
CA VAL A 17 -22.88 13.63 -16.83
C VAL A 17 -23.82 14.84 -16.99
N ALA A 18 -23.56 15.75 -17.91
CA ALA A 18 -24.40 16.92 -18.16
C ALA A 18 -25.59 16.57 -19.08
N THR A 19 -25.33 15.88 -20.20
CA THR A 19 -26.35 15.61 -21.23
C THR A 19 -27.10 14.29 -21.02
N LYS A 20 -26.54 13.36 -20.23
CA LYS A 20 -27.02 11.98 -20.04
C LYS A 20 -26.96 11.10 -21.29
N GLU A 21 -26.31 11.56 -22.35
CA GLU A 21 -26.16 10.83 -23.60
C GLU A 21 -24.96 9.87 -23.56
N PRO A 22 -24.97 8.79 -24.37
CA PRO A 22 -23.83 7.89 -24.52
C PRO A 22 -22.57 8.62 -25.01
N PHE A 23 -21.44 8.36 -24.37
CA PHE A 23 -20.14 8.96 -24.70
C PHE A 23 -19.00 7.95 -24.47
N GLU A 24 -17.84 8.11 -25.12
CA GLU A 24 -16.67 7.25 -24.87
C GLU A 24 -15.87 7.74 -23.65
N ALA A 25 -15.38 6.83 -22.81
CA ALA A 25 -14.57 7.21 -21.65
C ALA A 25 -13.27 7.95 -22.03
N VAL A 26 -12.89 8.96 -21.24
CA VAL A 26 -11.68 9.75 -21.45
C VAL A 26 -10.40 8.94 -21.17
N LYS A 27 -9.33 9.24 -21.91
CA LYS A 27 -8.00 8.61 -21.78
C LYS A 27 -7.07 9.50 -20.96
N GLU A 28 -6.94 9.23 -19.67
CA GLU A 28 -6.09 10.05 -18.78
C GLU A 28 -4.63 9.58 -18.71
N ARG A 29 -4.39 8.28 -18.88
CA ARG A 29 -3.05 7.67 -18.79
C ARG A 29 -2.93 6.52 -19.79
N SER A 30 -1.68 6.16 -20.11
CA SER A 30 -1.35 5.17 -21.14
C SER A 30 -0.60 3.93 -20.60
N ASP A 31 -0.32 3.88 -19.29
CA ASP A 31 0.36 2.75 -18.68
C ASP A 31 -0.52 1.48 -18.67
N VAL A 32 0.04 0.36 -19.14
CA VAL A 32 -0.69 -0.91 -19.23
C VAL A 32 -0.80 -1.60 -17.86
N CYS A 33 0.24 -1.49 -17.04
CA CYS A 33 0.30 -2.14 -15.74
C CYS A 33 1.08 -1.29 -14.73
N ALA A 34 0.47 -1.00 -13.58
CA ALA A 34 1.13 -0.33 -12.45
C ALA A 34 1.25 -1.23 -11.21
N VAL A 35 1.04 -2.55 -11.35
CA VAL A 35 1.18 -3.50 -10.22
C VAL A 35 2.57 -3.44 -9.57
N PRO A 36 3.69 -3.31 -10.31
CA PRO A 36 5.01 -3.15 -9.69
C PRO A 36 5.11 -1.87 -8.85
N ALA A 37 4.64 -0.74 -9.36
CA ALA A 37 4.64 0.52 -8.61
C ALA A 37 3.72 0.45 -7.38
N ALA A 38 2.54 -0.17 -7.50
CA ALA A 38 1.63 -0.40 -6.40
C ALA A 38 2.23 -1.29 -5.30
N SER A 39 3.17 -2.20 -5.63
CA SER A 39 3.88 -2.99 -4.62
C SER A 39 4.78 -2.12 -3.72
N VAL A 40 5.40 -1.07 -4.29
CA VAL A 40 6.22 -0.12 -3.53
C VAL A 40 5.33 0.70 -2.60
N VAL A 41 4.17 1.14 -3.09
CA VAL A 41 3.15 1.81 -2.25
C VAL A 41 2.68 0.88 -1.14
N GLY A 42 2.42 -0.39 -1.44
CA GLY A 42 2.04 -1.39 -0.45
C GLY A 42 3.08 -1.53 0.67
N LYS A 43 4.37 -1.60 0.32
CA LYS A 43 5.47 -1.59 1.31
C LYS A 43 5.47 -0.31 2.15
N ALA A 44 5.33 0.84 1.51
CA ALA A 44 5.32 2.14 2.19
C ALA A 44 4.14 2.32 3.14
N VAL A 45 2.99 1.69 2.86
CA VAL A 45 1.82 1.67 3.75
C VAL A 45 2.03 0.70 4.91
N ILE A 46 2.59 -0.49 4.66
CA ILE A 46 2.76 -1.52 5.69
C ILE A 46 3.90 -1.18 6.67
N ALA A 47 4.99 -0.59 6.19
CA ALA A 47 6.15 -0.24 7.01
C ALA A 47 5.81 0.58 8.29
N PRO A 48 5.08 1.71 8.21
CA PRO A 48 4.71 2.46 9.41
C PRO A 48 3.73 1.71 10.31
N VAL A 49 2.86 0.86 9.77
CA VAL A 49 1.96 0.03 10.57
C VAL A 49 2.76 -0.97 11.42
N LEU A 50 3.73 -1.65 10.81
CA LEU A 50 4.63 -2.56 11.54
C LEU A 50 5.51 -1.82 12.55
N ALA A 51 6.03 -0.64 12.17
CA ALA A 51 6.83 0.18 13.07
C ALA A 51 6.02 0.61 14.31
N ASN A 52 4.78 1.06 14.11
CA ASN A 52 3.89 1.44 15.22
C ASN A 52 3.58 0.25 16.13
N ALA A 53 3.28 -0.93 15.56
CA ALA A 53 3.05 -2.14 16.36
C ALA A 53 4.30 -2.56 17.16
N LEU A 54 5.49 -2.38 16.58
CA LEU A 54 6.76 -2.64 17.26
C LEU A 54 6.99 -1.64 18.41
N LEU A 55 6.74 -0.35 18.18
CA LEU A 55 6.83 0.68 19.22
C LEU A 55 5.77 0.52 20.31
N GLU A 56 4.57 0.06 19.98
CA GLU A 56 3.51 -0.24 20.96
C GLU A 56 3.93 -1.40 21.89
N LYS A 57 4.57 -2.43 21.33
CA LYS A 57 5.00 -3.60 22.11
C LYS A 57 6.29 -3.38 22.90
N PHE A 58 7.28 -2.71 22.31
CA PHE A 58 8.63 -2.63 22.88
C PHE A 58 8.99 -1.23 23.37
N GLY A 59 8.44 -0.17 22.77
CA GLY A 59 8.59 1.21 23.20
C GLY A 59 10.02 1.69 23.39
N SER A 60 10.17 2.83 24.07
CA SER A 60 11.39 3.61 24.30
C SER A 60 11.64 4.74 23.30
N ASP A 61 12.20 5.82 23.82
CA ASP A 61 12.67 7.00 23.08
C ASP A 61 14.02 6.74 22.39
N ASN A 62 14.68 5.61 22.67
CA ASN A 62 15.99 5.24 22.13
C ASN A 62 15.94 3.94 21.32
N ILE A 63 16.41 3.99 20.07
CA ILE A 63 16.44 2.84 19.16
C ILE A 63 17.27 1.65 19.67
N ASN A 64 18.30 1.91 20.48
CA ASN A 64 19.12 0.84 21.06
C ASN A 64 18.36 0.08 22.15
N GLU A 65 17.53 0.76 22.94
CA GLU A 65 16.67 0.14 23.94
C GLU A 65 15.57 -0.70 23.28
N ILE A 66 14.93 -0.16 22.23
CA ILE A 66 13.98 -0.92 21.38
C ILE A 66 14.63 -2.21 20.87
N ARG A 67 15.86 -2.12 20.34
CA ARG A 67 16.58 -3.27 19.79
C ARG A 67 16.89 -4.31 20.87
N GLN A 68 17.30 -3.88 22.07
CA GLN A 68 17.59 -4.80 23.17
C GLN A 68 16.32 -5.49 23.67
N ALA A 69 15.22 -4.75 23.85
CA ALA A 69 13.93 -5.30 24.26
C ALA A 69 13.39 -6.33 23.24
N TRP A 70 13.52 -6.03 21.95
CA TRP A 70 13.22 -6.96 20.86
C TRP A 70 14.05 -8.25 20.97
N GLN A 71 15.37 -8.12 21.14
CA GLN A 71 16.27 -9.27 21.20
C GLN A 71 15.97 -10.17 22.40
N ASN A 72 15.76 -9.58 23.58
CA ASN A 72 15.38 -10.31 24.80
C ASN A 72 14.08 -11.09 24.59
N TYR A 73 13.10 -10.49 23.90
CA TYR A 73 11.85 -11.18 23.58
C TYR A 73 12.06 -12.35 22.61
N CYS A 74 12.90 -12.17 21.58
CA CYS A 74 13.25 -13.27 20.68
C CYS A 74 13.93 -14.43 21.41
N ASP A 75 14.82 -14.14 22.37
CA ASP A 75 15.52 -15.17 23.12
C ASP A 75 14.58 -15.90 24.08
N TYR A 76 13.71 -15.17 24.80
CA TYR A 76 12.64 -15.76 25.61
C TYR A 76 11.73 -16.70 24.79
N VAL A 77 11.33 -16.30 23.57
CA VAL A 77 10.47 -17.13 22.71
C VAL A 77 11.20 -18.37 22.18
N ARG A 78 12.53 -18.33 22.05
CA ARG A 78 13.32 -19.49 21.60
C ARG A 78 13.56 -20.53 22.69
N GLU A 79 13.57 -20.10 23.94
CA GLU A 79 13.73 -20.99 25.11
C GLU A 79 12.43 -21.72 25.48
N TYR A 80 11.29 -21.27 24.93
CA TYR A 80 9.99 -21.96 24.96
C TYR A 80 9.87 -23.04 23.89
#